data_AF-A0A3A5VYI2-F1
#
_entry.id   AF-A0A3A5VYI2-F1
#
_cell.length_a   1.000
_cell.length_b   1.000
_cell.length_c   1.000
_cell.angle_alpha   90.00
_cell.angle_beta   90.00
_cell.angle_gamma   90.00
#
_symmetry.space_group_name_H-M   'P 1'
#
loop_
_entity.id
_entity.type
_entity.pdbx_description
1 polymer ?
#
loop_
_entity_poly.entity_id
_entity_poly.type
_entity_poly.pdbx_seq_one_letter_code
_entity_poly.pdbx_strand_id
1 'polypeptide(L)'
;MTMSEPSQSSDYPVPLPDDQYSPVEKALIWAAIGLTFAVAAGLVLAFDTVWTETLKPIIWDPVVKDAGVAGDAGYTPQNTAIYTLSMLACVVLFQALFRKWKLPTDERMTLALIAWVCLAPVLRVLEDADFFSSSRDVLFISPIIHLHLAAWLIGVAILSHRVGRRFDGRLDDGAQEAQATLLGGLLFVVLLGHWYLLYQPAYASHSSVSFTLATGGLAVAFVVLWGSLVATRGWPAITRGMLAFASSAVVLGVAHWVQFMATPWAQESGKASGDITFWPALIVLGLPAIVCVVLYRMGKEDAQQLRLTGYTAGVLPAHVGIKQWEDEADAWAKHPVEFLSNKALLAHPMVLGMVFGQLCDGFATMVGIDMFGYGEKHPVSDAVIQFGGRLNESLGLDWGEGAWLFALVKAVLVGLIVWLFVQMRVEHRQQHFRLLIVLAVLIVGLAPGLRDIGRLMLGV
;
A
#
# COMPACT_ATOMS: atom_id res chain seq x y z
N MET A 1 -38.88 6.57 5.55
CA MET A 1 -39.12 8.02 5.57
C MET A 1 -37.96 8.69 4.88
N THR A 2 -38.13 9.07 3.61
CA THR A 2 -37.16 9.89 2.87
C THR A 2 -37.15 11.27 3.51
N MET A 3 -36.05 11.64 4.18
CA MET A 3 -35.84 13.03 4.55
C MET A 3 -35.79 13.83 3.25
N SER A 4 -36.69 14.80 3.10
CA SER A 4 -36.72 15.72 1.98
C SER A 4 -35.43 16.54 2.00
N GLU A 5 -34.63 16.42 0.94
CA GLU A 5 -33.48 17.29 0.71
C GLU A 5 -33.94 18.75 0.75
N PRO A 6 -33.19 19.65 1.42
CA PRO A 6 -33.52 21.07 1.44
C PRO A 6 -33.62 21.61 0.01
N SER A 7 -34.58 22.51 -0.22
CA SER A 7 -34.93 23.04 -1.54
C SER A 7 -33.71 23.55 -2.30
N GLN A 8 -33.47 23.01 -3.49
CA GLN A 8 -32.37 23.36 -4.39
C GLN A 8 -32.38 24.86 -4.70
N SER A 9 -31.49 25.62 -4.04
CA SER A 9 -31.14 26.99 -4.41
C SER A 9 -30.28 26.92 -5.68
N SER A 10 -30.69 27.62 -6.75
CA SER A 10 -30.13 27.48 -8.11
C SER A 10 -28.80 28.21 -8.35
N ASP A 11 -28.13 28.71 -7.31
CA ASP A 11 -26.99 29.63 -7.44
C ASP A 11 -25.62 28.93 -7.47
N TYR A 12 -25.57 27.62 -7.18
CA TYR A 12 -24.33 26.85 -7.16
C TYR A 12 -24.15 26.01 -8.43
N PRO A 13 -22.96 26.02 -9.06
CA PRO A 13 -22.67 25.16 -10.19
C PRO A 13 -22.63 23.69 -9.72
N VAL A 14 -23.33 22.82 -10.45
CA VAL A 14 -23.32 21.38 -10.19
C VAL A 14 -21.90 20.82 -10.38
N PRO A 15 -21.40 19.96 -9.47
CA PRO A 15 -20.10 19.32 -9.62
C PRO A 15 -19.95 18.58 -10.96
N LEU A 16 -18.73 18.56 -11.49
CA LEU A 16 -18.41 17.92 -12.77
C LEU A 16 -18.68 16.39 -12.72
N PRO A 17 -19.45 15.84 -13.68
CA PRO A 17 -19.72 14.40 -13.76
C PRO A 17 -18.46 13.54 -13.96
N ASP A 18 -18.44 12.36 -13.34
CA ASP A 18 -17.29 11.44 -13.30
C ASP A 18 -16.70 11.05 -14.66
N ASP A 19 -17.53 11.02 -15.70
CA ASP A 19 -17.19 10.64 -17.07
C ASP A 19 -16.43 11.73 -17.86
N GLN A 20 -16.45 12.97 -17.36
CA GLN A 20 -15.76 14.09 -17.98
C GLN A 20 -14.39 14.34 -17.35
N TYR A 21 -13.46 14.90 -18.12
CA TYR A 21 -12.17 15.38 -17.61
C TYR A 21 -12.18 16.90 -17.47
N SER A 22 -11.65 17.42 -16.36
CA SER A 22 -11.45 18.86 -16.18
C SER A 22 -10.35 19.36 -17.14
N PRO A 23 -10.28 20.67 -17.44
CA PRO A 23 -9.22 21.24 -18.27
C PRO A 23 -7.82 20.93 -17.74
N VAL A 24 -7.66 20.96 -16.41
CA VAL A 24 -6.39 20.63 -15.72
C VAL A 24 -6.06 19.15 -15.89
N GLU A 25 -7.03 18.25 -15.69
CA GLU A 25 -6.82 16.81 -15.89
C GLU A 25 -6.42 16.51 -17.34
N LYS A 26 -7.09 17.13 -18.33
CA LYS A 26 -6.74 16.96 -19.74
C LYS A 26 -5.32 17.44 -20.03
N ALA A 27 -4.95 18.62 -19.55
CA ALA A 27 -3.61 19.17 -19.76
C ALA A 27 -2.54 18.25 -19.17
N LEU A 28 -2.75 17.74 -17.96
CA LEU A 28 -1.82 16.83 -17.30
C LEU A 28 -1.71 15.48 -18.02
N ILE A 29 -2.84 14.90 -18.46
CA ILE A 29 -2.83 13.65 -19.23
C ILE A 29 -2.06 13.83 -20.54
N TRP A 30 -2.32 14.90 -21.28
CA TRP A 30 -1.60 15.17 -22.53
C TRP A 30 -0.11 15.47 -22.30
N ALA A 31 0.24 16.20 -21.24
CA ALA A 31 1.63 16.43 -20.87
C ALA A 31 2.35 15.11 -20.52
N ALA A 32 1.71 14.21 -19.77
CA ALA A 32 2.28 12.91 -19.43
C ALA A 32 2.46 12.01 -20.66
N ILE A 33 1.47 11.99 -21.56
CA ILE A 33 1.58 11.26 -22.85
C ILE A 33 2.71 11.85 -23.69
N GLY A 34 2.77 13.18 -23.83
CA GLY A 34 3.80 13.89 -24.57
C GLY A 34 5.20 13.61 -24.02
N LEU A 35 5.36 13.64 -22.69
CA LEU A 35 6.63 13.31 -22.02
C LEU A 35 7.03 11.85 -22.28
N THR A 36 6.08 10.92 -22.21
CA THR A 36 6.35 9.50 -22.49
C THR A 36 6.84 9.30 -23.93
N PHE A 37 6.17 9.94 -24.91
CA PHE A 37 6.61 9.90 -26.30
C PHE A 37 7.96 10.59 -26.51
N ALA A 38 8.21 11.72 -25.84
CA ALA A 38 9.47 12.43 -25.93
C ALA A 38 10.64 11.61 -25.37
N VAL A 39 10.45 10.94 -24.22
CA VAL A 39 11.45 10.03 -23.65
C VAL A 39 11.67 8.83 -24.57
N ALA A 40 10.60 8.20 -25.06
CA ALA A 40 10.71 7.06 -25.98
C ALA A 40 11.43 7.45 -27.29
N ALA A 41 11.06 8.58 -27.89
CA ALA A 41 11.73 9.11 -29.07
C ALA A 41 13.19 9.49 -28.76
N GLY A 42 13.46 10.08 -27.59
CA GLY A 42 14.80 10.41 -27.13
C GLY A 42 15.69 9.19 -26.95
N LEU A 43 15.17 8.10 -26.39
CA LEU A 43 15.89 6.83 -26.27
C LEU A 43 16.21 6.19 -27.63
N VAL A 44 15.42 6.47 -28.67
CA VAL A 44 15.65 5.97 -30.03
C VAL A 44 16.57 6.90 -30.83
N LEU A 45 16.39 8.21 -30.73
CA LEU A 45 17.03 9.20 -31.59
C LEU A 45 18.30 9.82 -30.99
N ALA A 46 18.44 9.81 -29.66
CA ALA A 46 19.54 10.44 -28.92
C ALA A 46 19.90 9.63 -27.66
N PHE A 47 20.12 8.33 -27.84
CA PHE A 47 20.36 7.39 -26.73
C PHE A 47 21.49 7.83 -25.80
N ASP A 48 22.63 8.29 -26.31
CA ASP A 48 23.75 8.68 -25.46
C ASP A 48 23.42 9.88 -24.58
N THR A 49 22.78 10.91 -25.12
CA THR A 49 22.40 12.10 -24.35
C THR A 49 21.27 11.79 -23.36
N VAL A 50 20.26 11.04 -23.77
CA VAL A 50 19.05 10.79 -22.97
C VAL A 50 19.25 9.65 -21.96
N TRP A 51 19.91 8.56 -22.35
CA TRP A 51 20.18 7.46 -21.43
C TRP A 51 21.53 7.65 -20.75
N THR A 52 22.63 7.64 -21.51
CA THR A 52 23.99 7.52 -20.94
C THR A 52 24.40 8.73 -20.10
N GLU A 53 24.07 9.95 -20.52
CA GLU A 53 24.51 11.19 -19.85
C GLU A 53 23.51 11.71 -18.81
N THR A 54 22.22 11.37 -18.92
CA THR A 54 21.17 11.96 -18.06
C THR A 54 20.40 10.93 -17.24
N LEU A 55 19.60 10.05 -17.85
CA LEU A 55 18.77 9.11 -17.08
C LEU A 55 19.60 8.09 -16.31
N LYS A 56 20.71 7.61 -16.88
CA LYS A 56 21.55 6.60 -16.24
C LYS A 56 22.20 7.14 -14.96
N PRO A 57 22.93 8.28 -14.93
CA PRO A 57 23.54 8.79 -13.71
C PRO A 57 22.53 9.23 -12.64
N ILE A 58 21.35 9.72 -13.05
CA ILE A 58 20.35 10.29 -12.13
C ILE A 58 19.44 9.20 -11.55
N ILE A 59 19.02 8.23 -12.37
CA ILE A 59 18.01 7.23 -11.99
C ILE A 59 18.63 5.84 -11.87
N TRP A 60 19.39 5.39 -12.87
CA TRP A 60 19.84 4.01 -12.95
C TRP A 60 21.04 3.68 -12.06
N ASP A 61 22.09 4.51 -12.07
CA ASP A 61 23.31 4.28 -11.30
C ASP A 61 23.05 4.28 -9.78
N PRO A 62 22.19 5.17 -9.23
CA PRO A 62 21.76 5.04 -7.83
C PRO A 62 21.01 3.75 -7.53
N VAL A 63 20.17 3.27 -8.46
CA VAL A 63 19.42 2.02 -8.32
C VAL A 63 20.35 0.80 -8.37
N VAL A 64 21.32 0.79 -9.29
CA VAL A 64 22.34 -0.28 -9.37
C VAL A 64 23.26 -0.25 -8.15
N LYS A 65 23.56 0.93 -7.61
CA LYS A 65 24.32 1.05 -6.36
C LYS A 65 23.54 0.52 -5.16
N ASP A 66 22.23 0.73 -5.11
CA ASP A 66 21.34 0.11 -4.13
C ASP A 66 21.23 -1.42 -4.33
N ALA A 67 21.44 -1.90 -5.56
CA ALA A 67 21.48 -3.32 -5.89
C ALA A 67 22.83 -4.01 -5.65
N GLY A 68 23.92 -3.26 -5.50
CA GLY A 68 25.27 -3.79 -5.30
C GLY A 68 25.54 -4.26 -3.87
N VAL A 69 26.71 -4.90 -3.69
CA VAL A 69 27.17 -5.50 -2.42
C VAL A 69 26.90 -4.57 -1.24
N ALA A 70 25.93 -4.98 -0.42
CA ALA A 70 25.44 -4.40 0.84
C ALA A 70 24.28 -3.37 0.81
N GLY A 71 23.70 -2.97 -0.33
CA GLY A 71 22.46 -2.17 -0.33
C GLY A 71 22.49 -0.90 0.56
N ASP A 72 23.65 -0.23 0.64
CA ASP A 72 23.96 0.85 1.59
C ASP A 72 24.07 2.24 0.92
N ALA A 73 23.27 2.48 -0.12
CA ALA A 73 23.20 3.80 -0.74
C ALA A 73 22.21 4.73 0.00
N GLY A 74 22.69 5.81 0.61
CA GLY A 74 21.85 6.85 1.20
C GLY A 74 21.08 7.68 0.16
N TYR A 75 19.89 8.18 0.51
CA TYR A 75 19.05 9.01 -0.37
C TYR A 75 19.53 10.47 -0.42
N THR A 76 19.62 11.04 -1.63
CA THR A 76 19.87 12.48 -1.82
C THR A 76 18.56 13.29 -1.79
N PRO A 77 18.60 14.60 -1.45
CA PRO A 77 17.43 15.47 -1.55
C PRO A 77 16.81 15.52 -2.95
N GLN A 78 17.63 15.46 -4.00
CA GLN A 78 17.18 15.44 -5.39
C GLN A 78 16.37 14.17 -5.69
N ASN A 79 16.88 12.99 -5.31
CA ASN A 79 16.18 11.73 -5.51
C ASN A 79 14.84 11.74 -4.77
N THR A 80 14.84 12.22 -3.53
CA THR A 80 13.63 12.36 -2.70
C THR A 80 12.58 13.24 -3.37
N ALA A 81 12.98 14.39 -3.92
CA ALA A 81 12.08 15.30 -4.63
C ALA A 81 11.50 14.67 -5.91
N ILE A 82 12.33 14.00 -6.71
CA ILE A 82 11.88 13.32 -7.94
C ILE A 82 10.82 12.28 -7.59
N TYR A 83 11.10 11.38 -6.64
CA TYR A 83 10.14 10.34 -6.25
C TYR A 83 8.83 10.92 -5.69
N THR A 84 8.92 11.98 -4.87
CA THR A 84 7.74 12.62 -4.28
C THR A 84 6.87 13.29 -5.34
N LEU A 85 7.47 14.04 -6.26
CA LEU A 85 6.75 14.73 -7.34
C LEU A 85 6.16 13.74 -8.35
N SER A 86 6.91 12.69 -8.70
CA SER A 86 6.40 11.61 -9.57
C SER A 86 5.21 10.91 -8.94
N MET A 87 5.25 10.61 -7.64
CA MET A 87 4.14 9.99 -6.94
C MET A 87 2.90 10.90 -6.93
N LEU A 88 3.06 12.20 -6.63
CA LEU A 88 1.96 13.17 -6.68
C LEU A 88 1.36 13.28 -8.09
N ALA A 89 2.20 13.32 -9.13
CA ALA A 89 1.75 13.33 -10.52
C ALA A 89 0.96 12.05 -10.86
N CYS A 90 1.43 10.87 -10.45
CA CYS A 90 0.72 9.61 -10.61
C CYS A 90 -0.66 9.62 -9.93
N VAL A 91 -0.78 10.19 -8.73
CA VAL A 91 -2.08 10.33 -8.03
C VAL A 91 -3.08 11.14 -8.87
N VAL A 92 -2.64 12.29 -9.40
CA VAL A 92 -3.52 13.17 -10.19
C VAL A 92 -3.89 12.56 -11.55
N LEU A 93 -2.99 11.80 -12.18
CA LEU A 93 -3.26 11.10 -13.42
C LEU A 93 -4.19 9.90 -13.20
N PHE A 94 -3.85 9.03 -12.26
CA PHE A 94 -4.60 7.79 -12.04
C PHE A 94 -6.00 8.03 -11.48
N GLN A 95 -6.21 9.06 -10.65
CA GLN A 95 -7.56 9.35 -10.16
C GLN A 95 -8.54 9.61 -11.32
N ALA A 96 -8.11 10.33 -12.36
CA ALA A 96 -8.94 10.62 -13.52
C ALA A 96 -9.23 9.36 -14.35
N LEU A 97 -8.22 8.51 -14.57
CA LEU A 97 -8.37 7.25 -15.29
C LEU A 97 -9.29 6.28 -14.55
N PHE A 98 -9.07 6.11 -13.24
CA PHE A 98 -9.82 5.17 -12.40
C PHE A 98 -11.29 5.57 -12.29
N ARG A 99 -11.56 6.87 -12.21
CA ARG A 99 -12.92 7.41 -12.25
C ARG A 99 -13.61 7.12 -13.57
N LYS A 100 -12.95 7.35 -14.70
CA LYS A 100 -13.52 7.05 -16.04
C LYS A 100 -13.77 5.55 -16.23
N TRP A 101 -12.92 4.69 -15.66
CA TRP A 101 -13.11 3.24 -15.64
C TRP A 101 -14.11 2.75 -14.59
N LYS A 102 -14.69 3.66 -13.78
CA LYS A 102 -15.65 3.36 -12.72
C LYS A 102 -15.14 2.27 -11.78
N LEU A 103 -13.85 2.31 -11.44
CA LEU A 103 -13.26 1.37 -10.51
C LEU A 103 -13.86 1.58 -9.11
N PRO A 104 -14.13 0.50 -8.33
CA PRO A 104 -14.65 0.63 -6.98
C PRO A 104 -13.72 1.45 -6.08
N THR A 105 -14.30 2.29 -5.22
CA THR A 105 -13.60 3.15 -4.23
C THR A 105 -13.99 2.84 -2.79
N ASP A 106 -14.77 1.78 -2.59
CA ASP A 106 -15.34 1.42 -1.31
C ASP A 106 -14.31 0.81 -0.35
N GLU A 107 -14.76 0.58 0.89
CA GLU A 107 -13.95 -0.08 1.93
C GLU A 107 -13.37 -1.42 1.48
N ARG A 108 -14.11 -2.15 0.64
CA ARG A 108 -13.72 -3.45 0.09
C ARG A 108 -12.50 -3.30 -0.83
N MET A 109 -12.52 -2.31 -1.74
CA MET A 109 -11.35 -2.01 -2.58
C MET A 109 -10.17 -1.56 -1.74
N THR A 110 -10.40 -0.73 -0.72
CA THR A 110 -9.33 -0.29 0.18
C THR A 110 -8.62 -1.48 0.83
N LEU A 111 -9.36 -2.47 1.33
CA LEU A 111 -8.79 -3.69 1.91
C LEU A 111 -7.99 -4.51 0.88
N ALA A 112 -8.48 -4.62 -0.35
CA ALA A 112 -7.76 -5.30 -1.43
C ALA A 112 -6.41 -4.60 -1.71
N LEU A 113 -6.40 -3.27 -1.79
CA LEU A 113 -5.19 -2.48 -2.02
C LEU A 113 -4.20 -2.58 -0.85
N ILE A 114 -4.66 -2.58 0.40
CA ILE A 114 -3.80 -2.79 1.58
C ILE A 114 -3.08 -4.14 1.47
N ALA A 115 -3.79 -5.22 1.09
CA ALA A 115 -3.15 -6.53 0.92
C ALA A 115 -2.06 -6.52 -0.17
N TRP A 116 -2.23 -5.74 -1.24
CA TRP A 116 -1.20 -5.53 -2.26
C TRP A 116 0.00 -4.73 -1.73
N VAL A 117 -0.23 -3.72 -0.89
CA VAL A 117 0.86 -2.97 -0.24
C VAL A 117 1.70 -3.89 0.65
N CYS A 118 1.10 -4.87 1.32
CA CYS A 118 1.82 -5.85 2.14
C CYS A 118 2.70 -6.81 1.31
N LEU A 119 2.39 -7.05 0.03
CA LEU A 119 3.13 -8.01 -0.79
C LEU A 119 4.56 -7.55 -1.11
N ALA A 120 4.74 -6.26 -1.40
CA ALA A 120 6.04 -5.68 -1.72
C ALA A 120 7.10 -5.86 -0.62
N PRO A 121 6.85 -5.48 0.65
CA PRO A 121 7.82 -5.70 1.73
C PRO A 121 8.09 -7.18 1.98
N VAL A 122 7.10 -8.07 1.79
CA VAL A 122 7.33 -9.52 1.93
C VAL A 122 8.40 -10.03 0.97
N LEU A 123 8.37 -9.56 -0.28
CA LEU A 123 9.39 -9.89 -1.27
C LEU A 123 10.72 -9.17 -1.01
N ARG A 124 10.69 -7.91 -0.56
CA ARG A 124 11.92 -7.14 -0.23
C ARG A 124 12.72 -7.78 0.89
N VAL A 125 12.07 -8.35 1.90
CA VAL A 125 12.76 -8.99 3.02
C VAL A 125 13.47 -10.28 2.57
N LEU A 126 12.90 -11.03 1.62
CA LEU A 126 13.58 -12.18 1.02
C LEU A 126 14.83 -11.73 0.25
N GLU A 127 14.70 -10.62 -0.48
CA GLU A 127 15.84 -10.01 -1.17
C GLU A 127 16.92 -9.54 -0.19
N ASP A 128 16.55 -8.82 0.87
CA ASP A 128 17.50 -8.37 1.91
C ASP A 128 18.20 -9.53 2.63
N ALA A 129 17.60 -10.73 2.57
CA ALA A 129 18.14 -11.96 3.13
C ALA A 129 18.94 -12.81 2.12
N ASP A 130 19.27 -12.28 0.93
CA ASP A 130 19.95 -12.98 -0.17
C ASP A 130 19.24 -14.30 -0.58
N PHE A 131 17.91 -14.31 -0.53
CA PHE A 131 17.13 -15.44 -1.02
C PHE A 131 17.24 -15.57 -2.55
N PHE A 132 17.27 -14.43 -3.26
CA PHE A 132 17.39 -14.41 -4.72
C PHE A 132 18.87 -14.31 -5.14
N SER A 133 19.23 -14.95 -6.25
CA SER A 133 20.59 -14.89 -6.81
C SER A 133 20.91 -13.50 -7.37
N SER A 134 22.20 -13.11 -7.40
CA SER A 134 22.72 -11.86 -7.99
C SER A 134 22.40 -11.60 -9.47
N SER A 135 21.82 -12.58 -10.19
CA SER A 135 21.34 -12.37 -11.56
C SER A 135 19.89 -11.86 -11.65
N ARG A 136 19.13 -11.90 -10.54
CA ARG A 136 17.68 -11.63 -10.49
C ARG A 136 17.24 -10.77 -9.30
N ASP A 137 18.12 -10.50 -8.35
CA ASP A 137 17.99 -9.49 -7.28
C ASP A 137 17.42 -8.15 -7.77
N VAL A 138 17.84 -7.69 -8.96
CA VAL A 138 17.38 -6.47 -9.62
C VAL A 138 15.85 -6.39 -9.73
N LEU A 139 15.14 -7.52 -9.84
CA LEU A 139 13.68 -7.55 -9.89
C LEU A 139 13.04 -7.16 -8.55
N PHE A 140 13.71 -7.44 -7.43
CA PHE A 140 13.20 -7.26 -6.08
C PHE A 140 13.70 -5.98 -5.42
N ILE A 141 14.42 -5.13 -6.16
CA ILE A 141 14.93 -3.83 -5.68
C ILE A 141 14.08 -2.69 -6.24
N SER A 142 14.07 -1.55 -5.55
CA SER A 142 13.33 -0.36 -5.98
C SER A 142 14.05 0.37 -7.12
N PRO A 143 13.33 0.90 -8.14
CA PRO A 143 11.87 0.94 -8.27
C PRO A 143 11.25 -0.28 -8.97
N ILE A 144 12.06 -1.21 -9.49
CA ILE A 144 11.63 -2.30 -10.38
C ILE A 144 10.59 -3.21 -9.72
N ILE A 145 10.76 -3.51 -8.43
CA ILE A 145 9.80 -4.31 -7.67
C ILE A 145 8.38 -3.75 -7.75
N HIS A 146 8.24 -2.43 -7.60
CA HIS A 146 6.94 -1.77 -7.64
C HIS A 146 6.33 -1.80 -9.04
N LEU A 147 7.15 -1.73 -10.09
CA LEU A 147 6.68 -1.78 -11.48
C LEU A 147 6.11 -3.15 -11.84
N HIS A 148 6.83 -4.24 -11.55
CA HIS A 148 6.33 -5.56 -11.89
C HIS A 148 5.18 -5.99 -10.96
N LEU A 149 5.18 -5.61 -9.67
CA LEU A 149 4.04 -5.84 -8.78
C LEU A 149 2.80 -5.07 -9.23
N ALA A 150 2.96 -3.85 -9.74
CA ALA A 150 1.87 -3.13 -10.37
C ALA A 150 1.35 -3.86 -11.62
N ALA A 151 2.23 -4.47 -12.43
CA ALA A 151 1.82 -5.30 -13.56
C ALA A 151 1.01 -6.53 -13.12
N TRP A 152 1.41 -7.20 -12.03
CA TRP A 152 0.62 -8.29 -11.43
C TRP A 152 -0.74 -7.81 -10.93
N LEU A 153 -0.78 -6.68 -10.20
CA LEU A 153 -2.02 -6.08 -9.69
C LEU A 153 -2.99 -5.77 -10.83
N ILE A 154 -2.52 -5.08 -11.87
CA ILE A 154 -3.32 -4.72 -13.03
C ILE A 154 -3.77 -5.97 -13.79
N GLY A 155 -2.87 -6.95 -13.99
CA GLY A 155 -3.17 -8.22 -14.65
C GLY A 155 -4.27 -8.99 -13.92
N VAL A 156 -4.14 -9.16 -12.60
CA VAL A 156 -5.14 -9.81 -11.75
C VAL A 156 -6.47 -9.05 -11.80
N ALA A 157 -6.45 -7.71 -11.72
CA ALA A 157 -7.66 -6.90 -11.80
C ALA A 157 -8.40 -7.07 -13.13
N ILE A 158 -7.67 -7.03 -14.27
CA ILE A 158 -8.22 -7.22 -15.61
C ILE A 158 -8.79 -8.63 -15.77
N LEU A 159 -8.02 -9.66 -15.40
CA LEU A 159 -8.45 -11.06 -15.50
C LEU A 159 -9.71 -11.31 -14.66
N SER A 160 -9.71 -10.83 -13.42
CA SER A 160 -10.84 -10.97 -12.50
C SER A 160 -12.07 -10.22 -13.03
N HIS A 161 -11.90 -9.02 -13.58
CA HIS A 161 -12.98 -8.30 -14.25
C HIS A 161 -13.55 -9.08 -15.43
N ARG A 162 -12.69 -9.54 -16.35
CA ARG A 162 -13.12 -10.20 -17.60
C ARG A 162 -13.89 -11.48 -17.34
N VAL A 163 -13.43 -12.30 -16.38
CA VAL A 163 -14.03 -13.60 -16.07
C VAL A 163 -15.21 -13.48 -15.12
N GLY A 164 -15.09 -12.62 -14.10
CA GLY A 164 -16.07 -12.54 -13.02
C GLY A 164 -17.22 -11.57 -13.25
N ARG A 165 -17.07 -10.52 -14.09
CA ARG A 165 -18.08 -9.44 -14.21
C ARG A 165 -19.48 -9.90 -14.60
N ARG A 166 -19.61 -11.03 -15.32
CA ARG A 166 -20.91 -11.57 -15.76
C ARG A 166 -21.79 -12.05 -14.60
N PHE A 167 -21.19 -12.24 -13.43
CA PHE A 167 -21.85 -12.65 -12.20
C PHE A 167 -21.99 -11.50 -11.19
N ASP A 168 -21.43 -10.32 -11.48
CA ASP A 168 -21.54 -9.18 -10.58
C ASP A 168 -23.01 -8.77 -10.42
N GLY A 169 -23.43 -8.51 -9.18
CA GLY A 169 -24.82 -8.19 -8.82
C GLY A 169 -25.77 -9.39 -8.72
N ARG A 170 -25.35 -10.61 -9.10
CA ARG A 170 -26.15 -11.83 -8.95
C ARG A 170 -25.85 -12.51 -7.63
N LEU A 171 -26.82 -12.53 -6.70
CA LEU A 171 -26.62 -13.04 -5.34
C LEU A 171 -27.06 -14.50 -5.15
N ASP A 172 -27.62 -15.13 -6.19
CA ASP A 172 -27.99 -16.55 -6.15
C ASP A 172 -26.77 -17.46 -5.92
N ASP A 173 -27.01 -18.58 -5.25
CA ASP A 173 -25.95 -19.53 -4.85
C ASP A 173 -25.17 -20.05 -6.06
N GLY A 174 -25.87 -20.43 -7.14
CA GLY A 174 -25.27 -20.98 -8.34
C GLY A 174 -24.33 -19.98 -9.05
N ALA A 175 -24.75 -18.72 -9.23
CA ALA A 175 -23.88 -17.69 -9.81
C ALA A 175 -22.66 -17.39 -8.94
N GLN A 176 -22.82 -17.34 -7.61
CA GLN A 176 -21.73 -17.05 -6.68
C GLN A 176 -20.70 -18.18 -6.61
N GLU A 177 -21.16 -19.44 -6.62
CA GLU A 177 -20.31 -20.63 -6.68
C GLU A 177 -19.59 -20.74 -8.03
N ALA A 178 -20.29 -20.50 -9.15
CA ALA A 178 -19.68 -20.49 -10.47
C ALA A 178 -18.60 -19.40 -10.58
N GLN A 179 -18.88 -18.19 -10.08
CA GLN A 179 -17.89 -17.11 -10.04
C GLN A 179 -16.68 -17.48 -9.17
N ALA A 180 -16.91 -18.05 -7.98
CA ALA A 180 -15.85 -18.48 -7.06
C ALA A 180 -14.95 -19.55 -7.71
N THR A 181 -15.55 -20.55 -8.34
CA THR A 181 -14.83 -21.66 -8.98
C THR A 181 -13.99 -21.17 -10.16
N LEU A 182 -14.57 -20.32 -11.02
CA LEU A 182 -13.86 -19.79 -12.19
C LEU A 182 -12.73 -18.83 -11.80
N LEU A 183 -13.00 -17.90 -10.88
CA LEU A 183 -11.95 -17.02 -10.36
C LEU A 183 -10.90 -17.82 -9.60
N GLY A 184 -11.31 -18.80 -8.79
CA GLY A 184 -10.42 -19.64 -8.00
C GLY A 184 -9.45 -20.42 -8.89
N GLY A 185 -9.96 -21.12 -9.91
CA GLY A 185 -9.12 -21.84 -10.86
C GLY A 185 -8.16 -20.93 -11.62
N LEU A 186 -8.66 -19.79 -12.13
CA LEU A 186 -7.83 -18.82 -12.84
C LEU A 186 -6.72 -18.25 -11.95
N LEU A 187 -7.08 -17.75 -10.76
CA LEU A 187 -6.14 -17.11 -9.84
C LEU A 187 -5.16 -18.11 -9.25
N PHE A 188 -5.54 -19.38 -9.11
CA PHE A 188 -4.60 -20.43 -8.75
C PHE A 188 -3.52 -20.63 -9.82
N VAL A 189 -3.88 -20.67 -11.10
CA VAL A 189 -2.89 -20.74 -12.20
C VAL A 189 -1.98 -19.51 -12.19
N VAL A 190 -2.55 -18.31 -11.97
CA VAL A 190 -1.77 -17.07 -11.86
C VAL A 190 -0.83 -17.13 -10.64
N LEU A 191 -1.27 -17.69 -9.50
CA LEU A 191 -0.46 -17.85 -8.29
C LEU A 191 0.68 -18.85 -8.51
N LEU A 192 0.44 -19.95 -9.22
CA LEU A 192 1.48 -20.89 -9.63
C LEU A 192 2.49 -20.25 -10.57
N GLY A 193 2.02 -19.42 -11.52
CA GLY A 193 2.89 -18.65 -12.40
C GLY A 193 3.74 -17.64 -11.62
N HIS A 194 3.15 -16.96 -10.65
CA HIS A 194 3.87 -16.05 -9.75
C HIS A 194 4.93 -16.80 -8.93
N TRP A 195 4.59 -17.96 -8.37
CA TRP A 195 5.54 -18.83 -7.67
C TRP A 195 6.70 -19.27 -8.58
N TYR A 196 6.37 -19.78 -9.77
CA TYR A 196 7.33 -20.30 -10.74
C TYR A 196 8.29 -19.24 -11.27
N LEU A 197 7.79 -18.02 -11.53
CA LEU A 197 8.62 -16.94 -12.06
C LEU A 197 9.53 -16.32 -11.01
N LEU A 198 9.03 -16.14 -9.78
CA LEU A 198 9.74 -15.38 -8.76
C LEU A 198 10.55 -16.26 -7.81
N TYR A 199 10.01 -17.38 -7.33
CA TYR A 199 10.61 -18.15 -6.23
C TYR A 199 11.33 -19.42 -6.68
N GLN A 200 10.73 -20.19 -7.61
CA GLN A 200 11.31 -21.44 -8.10
C GLN A 200 12.79 -21.33 -8.55
N PRO A 201 13.24 -20.23 -9.20
CA PRO A 201 14.61 -20.11 -9.66
C PRO A 201 15.65 -20.12 -8.53
N ALA A 202 15.31 -19.56 -7.36
CA ALA A 202 16.18 -19.54 -6.19
C ALA A 202 16.41 -20.94 -5.61
N TYR A 203 15.39 -21.82 -5.67
CA TYR A 203 15.55 -23.21 -5.27
C TYR A 203 16.30 -24.04 -6.30
N ALA A 204 16.18 -23.70 -7.59
CA ALA A 204 16.90 -24.39 -8.66
C ALA A 204 18.43 -24.24 -8.54
N SER A 205 18.93 -23.12 -8.01
CA SER A 205 20.35 -22.92 -7.70
C SER A 205 20.81 -23.64 -6.42
N HIS A 206 19.88 -24.08 -5.56
CA HIS A 206 20.16 -24.67 -4.25
C HIS A 206 19.55 -26.08 -4.10
N SER A 207 19.97 -27.01 -4.96
CA SER A 207 19.43 -28.38 -5.03
C SER A 207 19.62 -29.24 -3.76
N SER A 208 20.46 -28.83 -2.82
CA SER A 208 20.69 -29.52 -1.54
C SER A 208 19.63 -29.20 -0.47
N VAL A 209 18.74 -28.23 -0.71
CA VAL A 209 17.77 -27.75 0.26
C VAL A 209 16.42 -28.46 0.11
N SER A 210 15.83 -28.86 1.24
CA SER A 210 14.49 -29.46 1.25
C SER A 210 13.41 -28.42 0.92
N PHE A 211 12.51 -28.72 -0.02
CA PHE A 211 11.43 -27.83 -0.45
C PHE A 211 10.08 -28.12 0.26
N THR A 212 10.09 -28.90 1.34
CA THR A 212 8.85 -29.38 1.98
C THR A 212 8.03 -28.28 2.66
N LEU A 213 8.65 -27.29 3.32
CA LEU A 213 7.87 -26.23 3.97
C LEU A 213 7.31 -25.25 2.96
N ALA A 214 8.05 -24.95 1.89
CA ALA A 214 7.57 -24.09 0.81
C ALA A 214 6.45 -24.75 -0.02
N THR A 215 6.48 -26.06 -0.27
CA THR A 215 5.31 -26.78 -0.85
C THR A 215 4.09 -26.75 0.08
N GLY A 216 4.28 -26.99 1.39
CA GLY A 216 3.22 -26.81 2.38
C GLY A 216 2.66 -25.39 2.37
N GLY A 217 3.54 -24.38 2.27
CA GLY A 217 3.21 -22.98 2.12
C GLY A 217 2.34 -22.67 0.90
N LEU A 218 2.64 -23.29 -0.25
CA LEU A 218 1.82 -23.16 -1.46
C LEU A 218 0.41 -23.75 -1.26
N ALA A 219 0.29 -24.87 -0.54
CA ALA A 219 -1.02 -25.43 -0.18
C ALA A 219 -1.81 -24.50 0.74
N VAL A 220 -1.16 -23.90 1.76
CA VAL A 220 -1.79 -22.90 2.64
C VAL A 220 -2.21 -21.66 1.84
N ALA A 221 -1.36 -21.17 0.94
CA ALA A 221 -1.70 -20.05 0.06
C ALA A 221 -2.92 -20.35 -0.81
N PHE A 222 -3.07 -21.58 -1.32
CA PHE A 222 -4.28 -21.99 -2.04
C PHE A 222 -5.53 -22.03 -1.15
N VAL A 223 -5.41 -22.52 0.09
CA VAL A 223 -6.51 -22.50 1.06
C VAL A 223 -6.94 -21.05 1.35
N VAL A 224 -5.98 -20.14 1.50
CA VAL A 224 -6.25 -18.71 1.68
C VAL A 224 -6.90 -18.10 0.45
N LEU A 225 -6.48 -18.48 -0.75
CA LEU A 225 -7.09 -18.04 -2.01
C LEU A 225 -8.57 -18.41 -2.04
N TRP A 226 -8.86 -19.69 -1.80
CA TRP A 226 -10.23 -20.21 -1.82
C TRP A 226 -11.07 -19.61 -0.68
N GLY A 227 -10.52 -19.60 0.54
CA GLY A 227 -11.17 -19.02 1.72
C GLY A 227 -11.48 -17.54 1.54
N SER A 228 -10.58 -16.77 0.93
CA SER A 228 -10.82 -15.36 0.60
C SER A 228 -11.98 -15.21 -0.37
N LEU A 229 -12.02 -16.02 -1.44
CA LEU A 229 -13.12 -15.98 -2.39
C LEU A 229 -14.46 -16.30 -1.71
N VAL A 230 -14.50 -17.29 -0.82
CA VAL A 230 -15.71 -17.63 -0.06
C VAL A 230 -16.13 -16.49 0.87
N ALA A 231 -15.18 -15.89 1.61
CA ALA A 231 -15.46 -14.81 2.55
C ALA A 231 -15.93 -13.52 1.88
N THR A 232 -15.49 -13.25 0.65
CA THR A 232 -15.88 -12.05 -0.11
C THR A 232 -17.04 -12.32 -1.07
N ARG A 233 -17.98 -13.18 -0.69
CA ARG A 233 -19.18 -13.45 -1.50
C ARG A 233 -19.98 -12.16 -1.72
N GLY A 234 -20.47 -11.94 -2.94
CA GLY A 234 -21.21 -10.72 -3.31
C GLY A 234 -20.35 -9.45 -3.47
N TRP A 235 -19.03 -9.54 -3.35
CA TRP A 235 -18.13 -8.44 -3.71
C TRP A 235 -17.96 -8.35 -5.23
N PRO A 236 -17.67 -7.15 -5.78
CA PRO A 236 -17.32 -7.01 -7.19
C PRO A 236 -16.16 -7.92 -7.57
N ALA A 237 -16.23 -8.55 -8.74
CA ALA A 237 -15.23 -9.51 -9.21
C ALA A 237 -13.79 -8.98 -9.16
N ILE A 238 -13.59 -7.70 -9.51
CA ILE A 238 -12.28 -7.04 -9.47
C ILE A 238 -11.70 -7.08 -8.06
N THR A 239 -12.44 -6.51 -7.10
CA THR A 239 -12.03 -6.40 -5.70
C THR A 239 -11.81 -7.77 -5.07
N ARG A 240 -12.73 -8.70 -5.36
CA ARG A 240 -12.69 -10.09 -4.88
C ARG A 240 -11.42 -10.81 -5.35
N GLY A 241 -11.11 -10.72 -6.64
CA GLY A 241 -9.92 -11.37 -7.20
C GLY A 241 -8.61 -10.72 -6.75
N MET A 242 -8.59 -9.39 -6.66
CA MET A 242 -7.43 -8.65 -6.14
C MET A 242 -7.10 -9.03 -4.70
N LEU A 243 -8.08 -9.06 -3.80
CA LEU A 243 -7.87 -9.42 -2.40
C LEU A 243 -7.42 -10.88 -2.26
N ALA A 244 -8.11 -11.80 -2.95
CA ALA A 244 -7.81 -13.22 -2.87
C ALA A 244 -6.38 -13.52 -3.34
N PHE A 245 -5.97 -12.95 -4.48
CA PHE A 245 -4.62 -13.14 -4.98
C PHE A 245 -3.57 -12.53 -4.04
N ALA A 246 -3.73 -11.26 -3.65
CA ALA A 246 -2.74 -10.57 -2.82
C ALA A 246 -2.54 -11.26 -1.47
N SER A 247 -3.63 -11.63 -0.79
CA SER A 247 -3.56 -12.33 0.50
C SER A 247 -2.84 -13.67 0.37
N SER A 248 -3.09 -14.40 -0.73
CA SER A 248 -2.43 -15.68 -1.01
C SER A 248 -0.95 -15.51 -1.35
N ALA A 249 -0.60 -14.48 -2.13
CA ALA A 249 0.77 -14.17 -2.49
C ALA A 249 1.59 -13.71 -1.26
N VAL A 250 0.99 -12.95 -0.34
CA VAL A 250 1.60 -12.58 0.95
C VAL A 250 1.89 -13.84 1.78
N VAL A 251 0.91 -14.74 1.92
CA VAL A 251 1.07 -16.01 2.66
C VAL A 251 2.12 -16.89 2.00
N LEU A 252 2.15 -16.94 0.66
CA LEU A 252 3.19 -17.65 -0.08
C LEU A 252 4.57 -17.08 0.23
N GLY A 253 4.76 -15.76 0.19
CA GLY A 253 6.03 -15.12 0.49
C GLY A 253 6.49 -15.35 1.94
N VAL A 254 5.59 -15.24 2.92
CA VAL A 254 5.89 -15.55 4.33
C VAL A 254 6.24 -17.03 4.51
N ALA A 255 5.61 -17.95 3.78
CA ALA A 255 6.00 -19.35 3.83
C ALA A 255 7.43 -19.58 3.29
N HIS A 256 7.86 -18.77 2.32
CA HIS A 256 9.25 -18.77 1.85
C HIS A 256 10.21 -18.17 2.90
N TRP A 257 9.78 -17.19 3.69
CA TRP A 257 10.53 -16.73 4.86
C TRP A 257 10.77 -17.91 5.82
N VAL A 258 9.71 -18.61 6.21
CA VAL A 258 9.79 -19.74 7.14
C VAL A 258 10.68 -20.87 6.59
N GLN A 259 10.56 -21.19 5.30
CA GLN A 259 11.45 -22.16 4.65
C GLN A 259 12.91 -21.71 4.72
N PHE A 260 13.19 -20.46 4.40
CA PHE A 260 14.55 -19.91 4.43
C PHE A 260 15.13 -19.91 5.86
N MET A 261 14.32 -19.56 6.86
CA MET A 261 14.71 -19.62 8.28
C MET A 261 15.03 -21.03 8.75
N ALA A 262 14.30 -22.04 8.26
CA ALA A 262 14.49 -23.43 8.64
C ALA A 262 15.73 -24.06 7.97
N THR A 263 16.00 -23.67 6.72
CA THR A 263 17.12 -24.19 5.93
C THR A 263 17.80 -23.06 5.17
N PRO A 264 18.55 -22.18 5.85
CA PRO A 264 19.25 -21.09 5.21
C PRO A 264 20.38 -21.64 4.33
N TRP A 265 20.64 -20.98 3.20
CA TRP A 265 21.79 -21.26 2.34
C TRP A 265 22.82 -20.14 2.42
N ALA A 266 24.02 -20.41 1.91
CA ALA A 266 25.12 -19.43 1.94
C ALA A 266 24.71 -18.14 1.22
N GLN A 267 24.72 -17.03 1.95
CA GLN A 267 24.39 -15.71 1.44
C GLN A 267 25.56 -15.17 0.61
N GLU A 268 25.29 -14.69 -0.61
CA GLU A 268 26.33 -14.16 -1.51
C GLU A 268 26.99 -12.89 -0.94
N SER A 269 26.28 -12.13 -0.12
CA SER A 269 26.81 -10.94 0.58
C SER A 269 27.81 -11.25 1.70
N GLY A 270 27.91 -12.52 2.13
CA GLY A 270 28.74 -12.91 3.26
C GLY A 270 28.26 -12.38 4.62
N LYS A 271 27.04 -11.81 4.68
CA LYS A 271 26.38 -11.51 5.95
C LYS A 271 26.17 -12.83 6.70
N ALA A 272 26.54 -12.86 7.98
CA ALA A 272 26.11 -13.95 8.85
C ALA A 272 24.67 -13.62 9.27
N SER A 273 23.73 -14.52 9.00
CA SER A 273 22.38 -14.42 9.56
C SER A 273 22.51 -14.35 11.07
N GLY A 274 22.04 -13.25 11.67
CA GLY A 274 22.03 -13.10 13.12
C GLY A 274 21.05 -14.06 13.79
N ASP A 275 20.89 -13.94 15.10
CA ASP A 275 19.88 -14.72 15.83
C ASP A 275 18.47 -14.35 15.34
N ILE A 276 17.69 -15.36 14.97
CA ILE A 276 16.28 -15.20 14.60
C ILE A 276 15.49 -14.75 15.83
N THR A 277 14.81 -13.61 15.76
CA THR A 277 14.02 -13.06 16.88
C THR A 277 12.57 -12.74 16.48
N PHE A 278 11.59 -13.30 17.19
CA PHE A 278 10.17 -13.12 16.88
C PHE A 278 9.47 -12.07 17.74
N TRP A 279 10.01 -11.75 18.93
CA TRP A 279 9.38 -10.82 19.86
C TRP A 279 9.22 -9.39 19.30
N PRO A 280 10.09 -8.85 18.42
CA PRO A 280 9.89 -7.51 17.87
C PRO A 280 8.55 -7.37 17.16
N ALA A 281 8.06 -8.44 16.51
CA ALA A 281 6.80 -8.43 15.78
C ALA A 281 5.60 -8.17 16.71
N LEU A 282 5.67 -8.60 17.97
CA LEU A 282 4.62 -8.34 18.96
C LEU A 282 4.53 -6.85 19.31
N ILE A 283 5.65 -6.12 19.32
CA ILE A 283 5.64 -4.67 19.57
C ILE A 283 5.22 -3.95 18.30
N VAL A 284 5.91 -4.21 17.20
CA VAL A 284 5.78 -3.47 15.93
C VAL A 284 4.44 -3.70 15.25
N LEU A 285 3.85 -4.89 15.35
CA LEU A 285 2.52 -5.17 14.80
C LEU A 285 1.43 -5.12 15.87
N GLY A 286 1.73 -5.54 17.09
CA GLY A 286 0.73 -5.65 18.16
C GLY A 286 0.28 -4.30 18.71
N LEU A 287 1.20 -3.36 19.00
CA LEU A 287 0.82 -2.04 19.50
C LEU A 287 -0.02 -1.26 18.48
N PRO A 288 0.36 -1.16 17.19
CA PRO A 288 -0.50 -0.52 16.19
C PRO A 288 -1.85 -1.23 16.03
N ALA A 289 -1.89 -2.57 16.09
CA ALA A 289 -3.16 -3.31 16.02
C ALA A 289 -4.10 -2.96 17.19
N ILE A 290 -3.58 -2.80 18.41
CA ILE A 290 -4.37 -2.35 19.56
C ILE A 290 -4.95 -0.95 19.30
N VAL A 291 -4.15 -0.01 18.80
CA VAL A 291 -4.61 1.34 18.44
C VAL A 291 -5.73 1.26 17.39
N CYS A 292 -5.56 0.46 16.35
CA CYS A 292 -6.58 0.25 15.32
C CYS A 292 -7.87 -0.34 15.89
N VAL A 293 -7.79 -1.29 16.84
CA VAL A 293 -8.97 -1.85 17.51
C VAL A 293 -9.70 -0.78 18.32
N VAL A 294 -8.98 0.10 19.01
CA VAL A 294 -9.57 1.23 19.74
C VAL A 294 -10.30 2.17 18.78
N LEU A 295 -9.64 2.61 17.70
CA LEU A 295 -10.24 3.50 16.70
C LEU A 295 -11.45 2.87 16.02
N TYR A 296 -11.37 1.58 15.68
CA TYR A 296 -12.49 0.84 15.11
C TYR A 296 -13.68 0.79 16.07
N ARG A 297 -13.46 0.51 17.36
CA ARG A 297 -14.53 0.52 18.38
C ARG A 297 -15.17 1.90 18.52
N MET A 298 -14.40 2.97 18.43
CA MET A 298 -14.90 4.35 18.52
C MET A 298 -15.80 4.74 17.34
N GLY A 299 -15.55 4.19 16.13
CA GLY A 299 -16.25 4.58 14.91
C GLY A 299 -17.30 3.61 14.38
N LYS A 300 -17.30 2.35 14.85
CA LYS A 300 -18.12 1.27 14.26
C LYS A 300 -19.61 1.55 14.24
N GLU A 301 -20.16 2.10 15.33
CA GLU A 301 -21.60 2.36 15.45
C GLU A 301 -22.05 3.42 14.43
N ASP A 302 -21.32 4.53 14.36
CA ASP A 302 -21.62 5.62 13.43
C ASP A 302 -21.40 5.20 11.98
N ALA A 303 -20.39 4.37 11.70
CA ALA A 303 -20.19 3.78 10.38
C ALA A 303 -21.36 2.87 9.97
N GLN A 304 -21.91 2.08 10.90
CA GLN A 304 -23.08 1.24 10.64
C GLN A 304 -24.34 2.09 10.40
N GLN A 305 -24.57 3.10 11.23
CA GLN A 305 -25.69 4.02 11.07
C GLN A 305 -25.62 4.75 9.73
N LEU A 306 -24.44 5.25 9.35
CA LEU A 306 -24.26 5.94 8.09
C LEU A 306 -24.52 5.00 6.89
N ARG A 307 -24.07 3.75 6.96
CA ARG A 307 -24.36 2.76 5.90
C ARG A 307 -25.86 2.50 5.70
N LEU A 308 -26.66 2.54 6.77
CA LEU A 308 -28.12 2.39 6.68
C LEU A 308 -28.80 3.57 5.94
N THR A 309 -28.16 4.74 5.92
CA THR A 309 -28.65 5.91 5.18
C THR A 309 -28.28 5.90 3.70
N GLY A 310 -27.41 4.98 3.25
CA GLY A 310 -26.93 4.91 1.87
C GLY A 310 -25.80 5.90 1.52
N TYR A 311 -25.36 6.72 2.48
CA TYR A 311 -24.24 7.65 2.29
C TYR A 311 -22.89 7.02 2.67
N THR A 312 -21.81 7.62 2.18
CA THR A 312 -20.43 7.20 2.43
C THR A 312 -19.72 8.21 3.33
N ALA A 313 -18.92 7.74 4.28
CA ALA A 313 -18.25 8.58 5.27
C ALA A 313 -17.31 9.62 4.61
N GLY A 314 -17.52 10.90 4.91
CA GLY A 314 -16.75 12.02 4.39
C GLY A 314 -16.92 12.30 2.89
N VAL A 315 -17.94 11.73 2.25
CA VAL A 315 -18.25 11.99 0.83
C VAL A 315 -19.59 12.73 0.76
N LEU A 316 -19.59 13.86 0.06
CA LEU A 316 -20.81 14.64 -0.19
C LEU A 316 -21.77 13.93 -1.17
N PRO A 317 -23.07 14.23 -1.10
CA PRO A 317 -24.03 13.79 -2.12
C PRO A 317 -23.61 14.18 -3.53
N ALA A 318 -23.92 13.35 -4.53
CA ALA A 318 -23.37 13.48 -5.89
C ALA A 318 -23.69 14.81 -6.60
N HIS A 319 -24.76 15.50 -6.21
CA HIS A 319 -25.19 16.75 -6.80
C HIS A 319 -24.77 18.00 -5.99
N VAL A 320 -24.11 17.83 -4.85
CA VAL A 320 -23.73 18.93 -3.95
C VAL A 320 -22.22 19.13 -4.00
N GLY A 321 -21.80 20.35 -4.31
CA GLY A 321 -20.38 20.75 -4.29
C GLY A 321 -19.91 21.16 -2.89
N ILE A 322 -18.60 21.16 -2.68
CA ILE A 322 -18.01 21.58 -1.39
C ILE A 322 -18.42 23.02 -1.03
N LYS A 323 -18.41 23.93 -2.02
CA LYS A 323 -18.74 25.34 -1.79
C LYS A 323 -20.16 25.52 -1.25
N GLN A 324 -21.13 24.82 -1.84
CA GLN A 324 -22.51 24.85 -1.34
C GLN A 324 -22.60 24.27 0.07
N TRP A 325 -21.88 23.17 0.34
CA TRP A 325 -21.87 22.53 1.65
C TRP A 325 -21.35 23.45 2.76
N GLU A 326 -20.30 24.22 2.47
CA GLU A 326 -19.69 25.17 3.40
C GLU A 326 -20.54 26.43 3.59
N ASP A 327 -21.08 27.00 2.50
CA ASP A 327 -21.89 28.22 2.55
C ASP A 327 -23.23 27.98 3.27
N GLU A 328 -23.81 26.78 3.15
CA GLU A 328 -25.08 26.39 3.76
C GLU A 328 -24.90 25.50 5.01
N ALA A 329 -23.83 25.69 5.79
CA ALA A 329 -23.44 24.81 6.91
C ALA A 329 -24.57 24.52 7.92
N ASP A 330 -25.40 25.51 8.26
CA ASP A 330 -26.53 25.33 9.18
C ASP A 330 -27.61 24.38 8.65
N ALA A 331 -27.81 24.36 7.32
CA ALA A 331 -28.76 23.46 6.67
C ALA A 331 -28.25 22.01 6.68
N TRP A 332 -26.94 21.82 6.54
CA TRP A 332 -26.29 20.51 6.47
C TRP A 332 -25.86 19.96 7.83
N ALA A 333 -25.91 20.75 8.91
CA ALA A 333 -25.48 20.35 10.24
C ALA A 333 -26.15 19.06 10.78
N LYS A 334 -27.41 18.80 10.39
CA LYS A 334 -28.16 17.59 10.77
C LYS A 334 -28.07 16.47 9.73
N HIS A 335 -27.41 16.71 8.61
CA HIS A 335 -27.28 15.71 7.56
C HIS A 335 -26.43 14.53 8.08
N PRO A 336 -26.80 13.26 7.79
CA PRO A 336 -26.06 12.10 8.28
C PRO A 336 -24.56 12.13 7.95
N VAL A 337 -24.21 12.63 6.77
CA VAL A 337 -22.81 12.83 6.37
C VAL A 337 -22.08 13.79 7.30
N GLU A 338 -22.68 14.90 7.72
CA GLU A 338 -21.96 15.83 8.61
C GLU A 338 -21.89 15.28 10.03
N PHE A 339 -23.00 14.74 10.52
CA PHE A 339 -23.12 14.29 11.90
C PHE A 339 -22.32 13.01 12.21
N LEU A 340 -22.32 12.02 11.30
CA LEU A 340 -21.75 10.70 11.55
C LEU A 340 -20.36 10.50 10.95
N SER A 341 -19.97 11.25 9.90
CA SER A 341 -18.74 10.94 9.14
C SER A 341 -17.50 11.00 10.00
N ASN A 342 -17.41 11.93 10.95
CA ASN A 342 -16.18 12.13 11.70
C ASN A 342 -15.77 10.86 12.47
N LYS A 343 -16.70 10.29 13.23
CA LYS A 343 -16.47 9.04 13.96
C LYS A 343 -16.49 7.84 13.03
N ALA A 344 -17.39 7.79 12.05
CA ALA A 344 -17.44 6.69 11.08
C ALA A 344 -16.10 6.49 10.35
N LEU A 345 -15.40 7.57 10.01
CA LEU A 345 -14.10 7.51 9.36
C LEU A 345 -13.00 6.86 10.21
N LEU A 346 -13.09 6.93 11.54
CA LEU A 346 -12.13 6.25 12.42
C LEU A 346 -12.16 4.72 12.27
N ALA A 347 -13.32 4.17 11.92
CA ALA A 347 -13.49 2.74 11.66
C ALA A 347 -13.24 2.36 10.19
N HIS A 348 -12.98 3.33 9.30
CA HIS A 348 -12.78 3.09 7.89
C HIS A 348 -11.39 2.47 7.63
N PRO A 349 -11.25 1.45 6.76
CA PRO A 349 -9.97 0.81 6.46
C PRO A 349 -8.86 1.77 6.00
N MET A 350 -9.24 2.89 5.37
CA MET A 350 -8.32 3.96 5.00
C MET A 350 -7.57 4.53 6.21
N VAL A 351 -8.30 4.92 7.26
CA VAL A 351 -7.73 5.51 8.47
C VAL A 351 -6.99 4.44 9.26
N LEU A 352 -7.60 3.27 9.43
CA LEU A 352 -7.00 2.16 10.17
C LEU A 352 -5.67 1.72 9.53
N GLY A 353 -5.64 1.55 8.21
CA GLY A 353 -4.42 1.20 7.48
C GLY A 353 -3.35 2.28 7.64
N MET A 354 -3.70 3.54 7.44
CA MET A 354 -2.73 4.65 7.55
C MET A 354 -2.11 4.74 8.95
N VAL A 355 -2.93 4.63 9.99
CA VAL A 355 -2.49 4.59 11.39
C VAL A 355 -1.59 3.39 11.63
N PHE A 356 -2.02 2.20 11.20
CA PHE A 356 -1.25 0.98 11.36
C PHE A 356 0.12 1.09 10.69
N GLY A 357 0.17 1.54 9.44
CA GLY A 357 1.40 1.67 8.67
C GLY A 357 2.40 2.66 9.27
N GLN A 358 1.95 3.86 9.63
CA GLN A 358 2.85 4.89 10.18
C GLN A 358 3.36 4.53 11.58
N LEU A 359 2.53 3.89 12.42
CA LEU A 359 2.97 3.41 13.72
C LEU A 359 3.89 2.19 13.59
N CYS A 360 3.60 1.26 12.67
CA CYS A 360 4.46 0.12 12.39
C CYS A 360 5.86 0.58 11.98
N ASP A 361 5.97 1.59 11.11
CA ASP A 361 7.23 2.22 10.74
C ASP A 361 7.96 2.81 11.94
N GLY A 362 7.28 3.69 12.70
CA GLY A 362 7.88 4.33 13.88
C GLY A 362 8.38 3.33 14.92
N PHE A 363 7.61 2.28 15.22
CA PHE A 363 8.03 1.24 16.16
C PHE A 363 9.11 0.32 15.58
N ALA A 364 9.09 0.02 14.28
CA ALA A 364 10.12 -0.79 13.64
C ALA A 364 11.49 -0.09 13.70
N THR A 365 11.54 1.19 13.34
CA THR A 365 12.76 2.01 13.43
C THR A 365 13.23 2.14 14.88
N MET A 366 12.32 2.42 15.83
CA MET A 366 12.67 2.50 17.24
C MET A 366 13.29 1.20 17.76
N VAL A 367 12.63 0.06 17.53
CA VAL A 367 13.15 -1.24 17.97
C VAL A 367 14.46 -1.57 17.25
N GLY A 368 14.55 -1.32 15.94
CA GLY A 368 15.73 -1.61 15.15
C GLY A 368 16.98 -0.84 15.60
N ILE A 369 16.85 0.46 15.89
CA ILE A 369 17.98 1.30 16.30
C ILE A 369 18.27 1.12 17.79
N ASP A 370 17.29 1.35 18.67
CA ASP A 370 17.53 1.39 20.12
C ASP A 370 17.85 0.01 20.71
N MET A 371 17.46 -1.10 20.05
CA MET A 371 17.62 -2.46 20.59
C MET A 371 18.47 -3.40 19.73
N PHE A 372 18.60 -3.16 18.43
CA PHE A 372 19.38 -4.01 17.51
C PHE A 372 20.59 -3.29 16.88
N GLY A 373 20.78 -1.99 17.12
CA GLY A 373 21.94 -1.24 16.63
C GLY A 373 21.96 -1.02 15.12
N TYR A 374 20.79 -1.04 14.46
CA TYR A 374 20.68 -0.68 13.05
C TYR A 374 20.87 0.84 12.84
N GLY A 375 21.32 1.23 11.64
CA GLY A 375 21.44 2.64 11.25
C GLY A 375 20.26 3.13 10.39
N GLU A 376 19.87 4.39 10.57
CA GLU A 376 18.87 5.07 9.74
C GLU A 376 19.49 5.57 8.42
N LYS A 377 18.76 5.42 7.31
CA LYS A 377 19.23 5.77 5.95
C LYS A 377 18.65 7.09 5.44
N HIS A 378 17.53 7.55 6.01
CA HIS A 378 16.88 8.78 5.60
C HIS A 378 17.40 10.01 6.36
N PRO A 379 17.89 11.06 5.67
CA PRO A 379 18.48 12.24 6.34
C PRO A 379 17.56 12.94 7.34
N VAL A 380 16.25 12.98 7.05
CA VAL A 380 15.27 13.62 7.92
C VAL A 380 14.99 12.77 9.16
N SER A 381 14.88 11.46 9.00
CA SER A 381 14.68 10.53 10.12
C SER A 381 15.91 10.53 11.04
N ASP A 382 17.10 10.46 10.46
CA ASP A 382 18.39 10.52 11.18
C ASP A 382 18.52 11.80 12.01
N ALA A 383 18.13 12.95 11.46
CA ALA A 383 18.13 14.22 12.20
C ALA A 383 17.20 14.20 13.43
N VAL A 384 16.04 13.54 13.34
CA VAL A 384 15.10 13.39 14.48
C VAL A 384 15.71 12.48 15.55
N ILE A 385 16.36 11.38 15.15
CA ILE A 385 16.99 10.43 16.07
C ILE A 385 18.16 11.08 16.82
N GLN A 386 19.03 11.81 16.11
CA GLN A 386 20.14 12.57 16.73
C GLN A 386 19.65 13.65 17.69
N PHE A 387 18.50 14.26 17.43
CA PHE A 387 17.87 15.16 18.40
C PHE A 387 17.32 14.40 19.61
N GLY A 388 16.76 13.20 19.41
CA GLY A 388 16.37 12.29 20.49
C GLY A 388 17.53 11.90 21.40
N GLY A 389 18.70 11.57 20.82
CA GLY A 389 19.91 11.26 21.59
C GLY A 389 20.38 12.44 22.45
N ARG A 390 20.36 13.67 21.91
CA ARG A 390 20.64 14.90 22.70
C ARG A 390 19.63 15.12 23.83
N LEU A 391 18.36 14.75 23.60
CA LEU A 391 17.34 14.82 24.64
C LEU A 391 17.63 13.79 25.76
N ASN A 392 18.02 12.57 25.40
CA ASN A 392 18.42 11.53 26.36
C ASN A 392 19.56 12.03 27.26
N GLU A 393 20.60 12.63 26.68
CA GLU A 393 21.71 13.25 27.43
C GLU A 393 21.21 14.33 28.40
N SER A 394 20.29 15.20 27.95
CA SER A 394 19.75 16.28 28.80
C SER A 394 18.85 15.78 29.94
N LEU A 395 18.18 14.64 29.74
CA LEU A 395 17.23 14.04 30.70
C LEU A 395 17.89 12.98 31.59
N GLY A 396 19.16 12.62 31.35
CA GLY A 396 19.87 11.55 32.05
C GLY A 396 19.29 10.16 31.76
N LEU A 397 18.80 9.93 30.53
CA LEU A 397 18.27 8.64 30.10
C LEU A 397 19.39 7.82 29.45
N ASP A 398 19.80 6.73 30.10
CA ASP A 398 20.81 5.78 29.59
C ASP A 398 20.23 4.68 28.69
N TRP A 399 18.97 4.84 28.21
CA TRP A 399 18.26 3.84 27.43
C TRP A 399 18.01 4.31 25.99
N GLY A 400 18.51 3.52 25.03
CA GLY A 400 18.37 3.75 23.58
C GLY A 400 19.26 4.85 23.03
N GLU A 401 19.41 4.90 21.71
CA GLU A 401 20.13 5.94 20.97
C GLU A 401 19.26 7.17 20.69
N GLY A 402 17.98 7.11 21.03
CA GLY A 402 17.01 8.22 20.90
C GLY A 402 15.95 7.98 19.84
N ALA A 403 15.85 6.78 19.27
CA ALA A 403 14.89 6.47 18.22
C ALA A 403 13.43 6.42 18.73
N TRP A 404 13.21 6.31 20.05
CA TRP A 404 11.89 6.51 20.66
C TRP A 404 11.23 7.85 20.27
N LEU A 405 12.03 8.91 20.04
CA LEU A 405 11.51 10.20 19.61
C LEU A 405 10.93 10.12 18.19
N PHE A 406 11.55 9.34 17.31
CA PHE A 406 11.04 9.12 15.95
C PHE A 406 9.67 8.44 15.99
N ALA A 407 9.50 7.40 16.82
CA ALA A 407 8.20 6.74 17.02
C ALA A 407 7.14 7.73 17.54
N LEU A 408 7.50 8.60 18.50
CA LEU A 408 6.60 9.63 19.02
C LEU A 408 6.21 10.66 17.95
N VAL A 409 7.18 11.15 17.17
CA VAL A 409 6.94 12.09 16.07
C VAL A 409 6.00 11.47 15.03
N LYS A 410 6.22 10.21 14.66
CA LYS A 410 5.35 9.45 13.76
C LYS A 410 3.93 9.31 14.32
N ALA A 411 3.79 9.01 15.61
CA ALA A 411 2.50 8.90 16.28
C ALA A 411 1.73 10.23 16.29
N VAL A 412 2.40 11.35 16.59
CA VAL A 412 1.80 12.69 16.55
C VAL A 412 1.43 13.08 15.12
N LEU A 413 2.32 12.84 14.16
CA LEU A 413 2.08 13.15 12.75
C LEU A 413 0.86 12.39 12.23
N VAL A 414 0.77 11.08 12.46
CA VAL A 414 -0.39 10.31 12.00
C VAL A 414 -1.66 10.72 12.74
N GLY A 415 -1.59 11.07 14.03
CA GLY A 415 -2.71 11.64 14.77
C GLY A 415 -3.23 12.93 14.15
N LEU A 416 -2.34 13.84 13.75
CA LEU A 416 -2.68 15.08 13.07
C LEU A 416 -3.27 14.83 11.67
N ILE A 417 -2.67 13.93 10.89
CA ILE A 417 -3.20 13.55 9.57
C ILE A 417 -4.59 12.96 9.70
N VAL A 418 -4.84 12.06 10.66
CA VAL A 418 -6.16 11.49 10.92
C VAL A 418 -7.14 12.56 11.33
N TRP A 419 -6.76 13.46 12.24
CA TRP A 419 -7.63 14.57 12.66
C TRP A 419 -8.05 15.43 11.48
N LEU A 420 -7.11 15.84 10.61
CA LEU A 420 -7.42 16.58 9.38
C LEU A 420 -8.31 15.75 8.43
N PHE A 421 -7.94 14.49 8.19
CA PHE A 421 -8.63 13.61 7.24
C PHE A 421 -10.08 13.32 7.63
N VAL A 422 -10.35 13.24 8.93
CA VAL A 422 -11.67 13.00 9.48
C VAL A 422 -12.58 14.23 9.31
N GLN A 423 -12.02 15.44 9.40
CA GLN A 423 -12.76 16.69 9.21
C GLN A 423 -13.00 17.01 7.73
N MET A 424 -12.11 16.58 6.83
CA MET A 424 -12.25 16.85 5.40
C MET A 424 -13.48 16.15 4.79
N ARG A 425 -14.28 16.91 4.05
CA ARG A 425 -15.33 16.41 3.17
C ARG A 425 -14.83 16.47 1.72
N VAL A 426 -15.14 15.44 0.95
CA VAL A 426 -14.77 15.38 -0.47
C VAL A 426 -16.01 15.26 -1.35
N GLU A 427 -15.96 15.86 -2.54
CA GLU A 427 -17.00 15.66 -3.55
C GLU A 427 -17.00 14.21 -4.04
N HIS A 428 -18.14 13.77 -4.56
CA HIS A 428 -18.29 12.41 -5.11
C HIS A 428 -17.21 12.07 -6.14
N ARG A 429 -16.91 13.02 -7.03
CA ARG A 429 -15.86 12.89 -8.06
C ARG A 429 -14.45 12.69 -7.51
N GLN A 430 -14.19 13.17 -6.29
CA GLN A 430 -12.86 13.18 -5.67
C GLN A 430 -12.56 11.93 -4.85
N GLN A 431 -13.45 10.93 -4.84
CA GLN A 431 -13.25 9.68 -4.09
C GLN A 431 -11.96 8.94 -4.50
N HIS A 432 -11.68 8.79 -5.80
CA HIS A 432 -10.45 8.14 -6.26
C HIS A 432 -9.20 8.90 -5.83
N PHE A 433 -9.25 10.23 -5.87
CA PHE A 433 -8.15 11.08 -5.40
C PHE A 433 -7.90 10.87 -3.89
N ARG A 434 -8.97 10.86 -3.09
CA ARG A 434 -8.91 10.56 -1.65
C ARG A 434 -8.30 9.18 -1.38
N LEU A 435 -8.72 8.15 -2.12
CA LEU A 435 -8.18 6.79 -2.00
C LEU A 435 -6.69 6.73 -2.32
N LEU A 436 -6.26 7.38 -3.40
CA LEU A 436 -4.87 7.35 -3.85
C LEU A 436 -3.94 8.12 -2.90
N ILE A 437 -4.37 9.24 -2.32
CA ILE A 437 -3.59 9.95 -1.29
C ILE A 437 -3.42 9.06 -0.05
N VAL A 438 -4.50 8.45 0.42
CA VAL A 438 -4.42 7.54 1.58
C VAL A 438 -3.48 6.39 1.29
N LEU A 439 -3.58 5.80 0.08
CA LEU A 439 -2.71 4.70 -0.34
C LEU A 439 -1.24 5.15 -0.39
N ALA A 440 -0.95 6.37 -0.87
CA ALA A 440 0.39 6.93 -0.87
C ALA A 440 0.95 7.07 0.56
N VAL A 441 0.19 7.67 1.48
CA VAL A 441 0.61 7.80 2.89
C VAL A 441 0.76 6.42 3.55
N LEU A 442 -0.09 5.46 3.21
CA LEU A 442 0.00 4.08 3.67
C LEU A 442 1.30 3.43 3.18
N ILE A 443 1.61 3.51 1.88
CA ILE A 443 2.81 2.90 1.30
C ILE A 443 4.08 3.44 1.98
N VAL A 444 4.13 4.75 2.23
CA VAL A 444 5.29 5.39 2.86
C VAL A 444 5.53 4.96 4.31
N GLY A 445 4.52 4.42 5.02
CA GLY A 445 4.69 3.90 6.38
C GLY A 445 4.70 2.37 6.43
N LEU A 446 3.68 1.73 5.88
CA LEU A 446 3.49 0.28 6.00
C LEU A 446 4.59 -0.52 5.30
N ALA A 447 5.06 -0.08 4.12
CA ALA A 447 6.10 -0.79 3.40
C ALA A 447 7.45 -0.81 4.13
N PRO A 448 8.02 0.32 4.59
CA PRO A 448 9.25 0.29 5.39
C PRO A 448 9.04 -0.42 6.72
N GLY A 449 7.95 -0.16 7.45
CA GLY A 449 7.69 -0.83 8.73
C GLY A 449 7.61 -2.36 8.65
N LEU A 450 6.95 -2.91 7.61
CA LEU A 450 6.90 -4.35 7.37
C LEU A 450 8.23 -4.94 6.87
N ARG A 451 9.03 -4.14 6.15
CA ARG A 451 10.35 -4.56 5.68
C ARG A 451 11.32 -4.64 6.87
N ASP A 452 11.40 -3.59 7.68
CA ASP A 452 12.33 -3.50 8.80
C ASP A 452 12.03 -4.57 9.86
N ILE A 453 10.74 -4.84 10.14
CA ILE A 453 10.40 -5.95 11.04
C ILE A 453 10.75 -7.32 10.47
N GLY A 454 10.57 -7.51 9.16
CA GLY A 454 10.97 -8.77 8.50
C GLY A 454 12.49 -8.97 8.56
N ARG A 455 13.27 -7.91 8.34
CA ARG A 455 14.73 -7.93 8.48
C ARG A 455 15.17 -8.26 9.92
N LEU A 456 14.54 -7.63 10.91
CA LEU A 456 14.75 -7.93 12.33
C LEU A 456 14.47 -9.39 12.66
N MET A 457 13.39 -9.96 12.11
CA MET A 457 13.01 -11.36 12.33
C MET A 457 13.98 -12.35 11.68
N LEU A 458 14.53 -12.01 10.50
CA LEU A 458 15.50 -12.82 9.78
C LEU A 458 16.96 -12.58 10.21
N GLY A 459 17.22 -11.51 10.97
CA GLY A 459 18.55 -11.14 11.45
C GLY A 459 19.48 -10.60 10.34
N VAL A 460 18.98 -9.74 9.43
CA VAL A 460 19.69 -9.30 8.19
C VAL A 460 19.80 -7.78 7.97
#